data_AF-A0A168G378-F1
#
_entry.id   AF-A0A168G378-F1
#
_cell.length_a   1.000
_cell.length_b   1.000
_cell.length_c   1.000
_cell.angle_alpha   90.00
_cell.angle_beta   90.00
_cell.angle_gamma   90.00
#
_symmetry.space_group_name_H-M   'P 1'
#
loop_
_entity.id
_entity.type
_entity.pdbx_description
1 polymer ?
#
loop_
_entity_poly.entity_id
_entity_poly.type
_entity_poly.pdbx_seq_one_letter_code
_entity_poly.pdbx_strand_id
1 'polypeptide(L)'
;MSLIGRFTGVLSVTDPKYDLETLGTWLVEIPSHLGKDELLDTATAALTTAVEDLRVGKQSTAALSSYGKAISRLGHALRDPVKVKEPYTLAAVFMITLCQPWLSLKADYVNHIQGMAHLLNLSAGEEWNSRFAETLRFHVIFPIYLAMAINSDIEIHSWYAEKYSKLCSQDDLSSDRDVSPIQSLDISAILRYPTILRNPALYDVELRMLYEQALLDGCALRTRLHSLDDLNTATKVPSLELQRAQAHLRLAYAAVLYYSLIMNAFISALDPCSQFLPRDAITMAKEALETANVVLKDAPISLGFMPLCLFAASLATTDSKILCDIEVALVAYKDHFVEWHHRQRFHDAKQSIVEIKTRRRAYLREAGCR
;
A
#
# COMPACT_ATOMS: atom_id res chain seq x y z
N MET A 1 -1.18 24.28 23.90
CA MET A 1 -0.93 24.39 22.45
C MET A 1 -2.18 23.91 21.73
N SER A 2 -2.70 24.64 20.73
CA SER A 2 -3.90 24.23 19.98
C SER A 2 -3.63 22.97 19.15
N LEU A 3 -4.68 22.24 18.76
CA LEU A 3 -4.55 21.06 17.89
C LEU A 3 -3.91 21.42 16.55
N ILE A 4 -4.33 22.54 15.95
CA ILE A 4 -3.72 23.10 14.73
C ILE A 4 -2.21 23.26 14.91
N GLY A 5 -1.78 23.94 15.98
CA GLY A 5 -0.35 24.17 16.22
C GLY A 5 0.43 22.87 16.40
N ARG A 6 -0.12 21.89 17.12
CA ARG A 6 0.53 20.58 17.29
C ARG A 6 0.63 19.82 15.96
N PHE A 7 -0.45 19.75 15.20
CA PHE A 7 -0.45 19.01 13.94
C PHE A 7 0.45 19.68 12.88
N THR A 8 0.45 21.01 12.78
CA THR A 8 1.43 21.73 11.95
C THR A 8 2.86 21.41 12.38
N GLY A 9 3.14 21.34 13.68
CA GLY A 9 4.46 20.91 14.18
C GLY A 9 4.82 19.47 13.79
N VAL A 10 3.83 18.58 13.68
CA VAL A 10 4.04 17.23 13.16
C VAL A 10 4.32 17.23 11.65
N LEU A 11 3.65 18.10 10.88
CA LEU A 11 3.87 18.25 9.43
C LEU A 11 5.22 18.91 9.10
N SER A 12 5.69 19.86 9.91
CA SER A 12 6.95 20.61 9.65
C SER A 12 8.23 19.83 10.00
N VAL A 13 8.18 18.51 10.00
CA VAL A 13 9.31 17.70 10.43
C VAL A 13 10.37 17.52 9.37
N THR A 14 11.62 17.70 9.80
CA THR A 14 12.82 17.63 8.98
C THR A 14 13.40 16.23 8.88
N ASP A 15 12.97 15.30 9.75
CA ASP A 15 13.35 13.89 9.66
C ASP A 15 12.42 13.19 8.66
N PRO A 16 12.92 12.76 7.48
CA PRO A 16 12.13 12.09 6.45
C PRO A 16 11.45 10.82 6.95
N LYS A 17 11.99 10.20 8.02
CA LYS A 17 11.40 8.98 8.58
C LYS A 17 9.96 9.19 9.02
N TYR A 18 9.63 10.39 9.50
CA TYR A 18 8.32 10.73 10.06
C TYR A 18 7.55 11.75 9.24
N ASP A 19 7.92 11.90 7.97
CA ASP A 19 7.29 12.85 7.07
C ASP A 19 5.95 12.31 6.56
N LEU A 20 4.87 12.89 7.10
CA LEU A 20 3.50 12.52 6.76
C LEU A 20 3.13 12.87 5.31
N GLU A 21 3.83 13.79 4.65
CA GLU A 21 3.55 14.12 3.25
C GLU A 21 3.74 12.91 2.34
N THR A 22 4.61 11.98 2.72
CA THR A 22 4.85 10.72 2.00
C THR A 22 3.68 9.72 2.09
N LEU A 23 2.73 9.92 3.00
CA LEU A 23 1.50 9.12 3.13
C LEU A 23 0.34 9.71 2.32
N GLY A 24 0.46 10.97 1.92
CA GLY A 24 -0.46 11.63 1.02
C GLY A 24 -0.50 13.14 1.23
N THR A 25 -0.48 13.87 0.11
CA THR A 25 -0.42 15.33 0.11
C THR A 25 -1.65 16.01 0.73
N TRP A 26 -2.79 15.30 0.80
CA TRP A 26 -4.01 15.77 1.46
C TRP A 26 -3.82 16.03 2.97
N LEU A 27 -2.85 15.39 3.63
CA LEU A 27 -2.56 15.59 5.05
C LEU A 27 -2.09 17.03 5.35
N VAL A 28 -1.46 17.69 4.38
CA VAL A 28 -0.99 19.07 4.50
C VAL A 28 -2.16 20.07 4.55
N GLU A 29 -3.32 19.70 4.00
CA GLU A 29 -4.51 20.56 4.00
C GLU A 29 -5.30 20.48 5.31
N ILE A 30 -5.10 19.44 6.13
CA ILE A 30 -5.85 19.18 7.37
C ILE A 30 -5.93 20.39 8.33
N PRO A 31 -4.85 21.16 8.60
CA PRO A 31 -4.93 22.34 9.46
C PRO A 31 -6.05 23.32 9.06
N SER A 32 -6.33 23.46 7.76
CA SER A 32 -7.38 24.35 7.25
C SER A 32 -8.80 23.79 7.39
N HIS A 33 -8.93 22.51 7.76
CA HIS A 33 -10.19 21.81 7.99
C HIS A 33 -10.49 21.57 9.47
N LEU A 34 -9.52 21.75 10.36
CA LEU A 34 -9.73 21.58 11.79
C LEU A 34 -10.77 22.58 12.35
N GLY A 35 -11.61 22.11 13.26
CA GLY A 35 -12.75 22.84 13.82
C GLY A 35 -14.01 22.80 12.96
N LYS A 36 -13.97 22.19 11.77
CA LYS A 36 -15.15 22.03 10.89
C LYS A 36 -15.92 20.74 11.16
N ASP A 37 -15.25 19.69 11.65
CA ASP A 37 -15.87 18.42 12.00
C ASP A 37 -15.17 17.77 13.21
N GLU A 38 -15.98 17.32 14.18
CA GLU A 38 -15.48 16.77 15.44
C GLU A 38 -14.78 15.41 15.28
N LEU A 39 -15.22 14.59 14.31
CA LEU A 39 -14.58 13.31 14.02
C LEU A 39 -13.19 13.55 13.41
N LEU A 40 -13.08 14.47 12.45
CA LEU A 40 -11.81 14.86 11.88
C LEU A 40 -10.83 15.35 12.95
N ASP A 41 -11.28 16.28 13.82
CA ASP A 41 -10.47 16.83 14.90
C ASP A 41 -9.96 15.73 15.85
N THR A 42 -10.84 14.79 16.21
CA THR A 42 -10.48 13.69 17.12
C THR A 42 -9.49 12.72 16.46
N ALA A 43 -9.68 12.40 15.17
CA ALA A 43 -8.77 11.55 14.41
C ALA A 43 -7.40 12.23 14.21
N THR A 44 -7.36 13.53 13.92
CA THR A 44 -6.12 14.30 13.83
C THR A 44 -5.40 14.34 15.17
N ALA A 45 -6.10 14.49 16.30
CA ALA A 45 -5.49 14.43 17.62
C ALA A 45 -4.87 13.06 17.93
N ALA A 46 -5.53 11.98 17.52
CA ALA A 46 -5.00 10.62 17.63
C ALA A 46 -3.72 10.45 16.79
N LEU A 47 -3.76 10.85 15.52
CA LEU A 47 -2.61 10.78 14.61
C LEU A 47 -1.43 11.61 15.11
N THR A 48 -1.69 12.85 15.52
CA THR A 48 -0.68 13.76 16.09
C THR A 48 0.07 13.09 17.25
N THR A 49 -0.69 12.54 18.20
CA THR A 49 -0.12 11.96 19.42
C THR A 49 0.59 10.64 19.11
N ALA A 50 0.07 9.83 18.18
CA ALA A 50 0.72 8.60 17.73
C ALA A 50 2.07 8.88 17.05
N VAL A 51 2.16 9.90 16.21
CA VAL A 51 3.41 10.29 15.54
C VAL A 51 4.42 10.88 16.52
N GLU A 52 3.97 11.72 17.46
CA GLU A 52 4.82 12.23 18.55
C GLU A 52 5.43 11.09 19.37
N ASP A 53 4.62 10.09 19.73
CA ASP A 53 5.04 8.90 20.46
C ASP A 53 6.01 8.03 19.64
N LEU A 54 5.70 7.80 18.36
CA LEU A 54 6.53 7.03 17.44
C LEU A 54 7.93 7.64 17.34
N ARG A 55 8.04 8.97 17.23
CA ARG A 55 9.32 9.69 17.13
C ARG A 55 10.25 9.48 18.32
N VAL A 56 9.66 9.33 19.52
CA VAL A 56 10.43 9.14 20.75
C VAL A 56 10.52 7.67 21.14
N GLY A 57 10.01 6.75 20.30
CA GLY A 57 9.99 5.31 20.56
C GLY A 57 9.17 4.94 21.81
N LYS A 58 8.06 5.64 22.06
CA LYS A 58 7.19 5.39 23.23
C LYS A 58 5.78 5.02 22.80
N GLN A 59 5.05 4.42 23.73
CA GLN A 59 3.61 4.23 23.64
C GLN A 59 2.98 4.84 24.88
N SER A 60 2.34 5.99 24.73
CA SER A 60 1.70 6.69 25.82
C SER A 60 0.25 6.27 25.98
N THR A 61 -0.23 6.33 27.23
CA THR A 61 -1.67 6.21 27.52
C THR A 61 -2.48 7.32 26.86
N ALA A 62 -1.86 8.47 26.59
CA ALA A 62 -2.48 9.59 25.89
C ALA A 62 -2.77 9.27 24.42
N ALA A 63 -1.84 8.62 23.72
CA ALA A 63 -2.05 8.18 22.34
C ALA A 63 -3.15 7.11 22.26
N LEU A 64 -3.11 6.11 23.14
CA LEU A 64 -4.16 5.07 23.24
C LEU A 64 -5.54 5.67 23.56
N SER A 65 -5.59 6.63 24.50
CA SER A 65 -6.84 7.33 24.84
C SER A 65 -7.38 8.14 23.66
N SER A 66 -6.51 8.84 22.94
CA SER A 66 -6.90 9.65 21.78
C SER A 66 -7.40 8.76 20.63
N TYR A 67 -6.73 7.63 20.39
CA TYR A 67 -7.17 6.61 19.45
C TYR A 67 -8.55 6.03 19.82
N GLY A 68 -8.75 5.63 21.08
CA GLY A 68 -10.04 5.12 21.56
C GLY A 68 -11.18 6.13 21.43
N LYS A 69 -10.90 7.42 21.66
CA LYS A 69 -11.86 8.51 21.42
C LYS A 69 -12.22 8.61 19.94
N ALA A 70 -11.23 8.54 19.03
CA ALA A 70 -11.45 8.60 17.60
C ALA A 70 -12.32 7.43 17.09
N ILE A 71 -12.04 6.20 17.55
CA ILE A 71 -12.84 5.01 17.23
C ILE A 71 -14.29 5.15 17.73
N SER A 72 -14.48 5.63 18.96
CA SER A 72 -15.82 5.86 19.52
C SER A 72 -16.61 6.87 18.68
N ARG A 73 -15.99 8.00 18.30
CA ARG A 73 -16.61 9.02 17.44
C ARG A 73 -16.91 8.51 16.04
N LEU A 74 -16.01 7.72 15.47
CA LEU A 74 -16.24 7.06 14.19
C LEU A 74 -17.49 6.19 14.24
N GLY A 75 -17.66 5.40 15.31
CA GLY A 75 -18.85 4.57 15.52
C GLY A 75 -20.18 5.34 15.51
N HIS A 76 -20.18 6.61 15.91
CA HIS A 76 -21.34 7.50 15.78
C HIS A 76 -21.53 8.01 14.35
N ALA A 77 -20.46 8.47 13.70
CA ALA A 77 -20.52 8.98 12.32
C ALA A 77 -20.96 7.91 11.31
N LEU A 78 -20.56 6.66 11.51
CA LEU A 78 -20.95 5.53 10.65
C LEU A 78 -22.45 5.19 10.72
N ARG A 79 -23.18 5.67 11.75
CA ARG A 79 -24.63 5.50 11.88
C ARG A 79 -25.43 6.65 11.27
N ASP A 80 -24.76 7.73 10.88
CA ASP A 80 -25.37 8.89 10.25
C ASP A 80 -25.24 8.74 8.72
N PRO A 81 -26.38 8.65 7.98
CA PRO A 81 -26.38 8.40 6.54
C PRO A 81 -25.79 9.56 5.72
N VAL A 82 -25.69 10.77 6.30
CA VAL A 82 -25.05 11.91 5.64
C VAL A 82 -23.55 11.87 5.91
N LYS A 83 -23.14 11.82 7.19
CA LYS A 83 -21.71 11.85 7.56
C LYS A 83 -20.91 10.69 6.97
N VAL A 84 -21.51 9.51 6.84
CA VAL A 84 -20.81 8.33 6.29
C VAL A 84 -20.30 8.55 4.86
N LYS A 85 -20.87 9.50 4.11
CA LYS A 85 -20.47 9.84 2.74
C LYS A 85 -19.59 11.09 2.63
N GLU A 86 -19.25 11.72 3.76
CA GLU A 86 -18.46 12.95 3.76
C GLU A 86 -16.96 12.66 3.66
N PRO A 87 -16.18 13.58 3.05
CA PRO A 87 -14.73 13.42 2.94
C PRO A 87 -14.03 13.39 4.31
N TYR A 88 -14.60 14.04 5.33
CA TYR A 88 -14.05 14.04 6.69
C TYR A 88 -14.11 12.67 7.35
N THR A 89 -15.17 11.91 7.12
CA THR A 89 -15.27 10.53 7.63
C THR A 89 -14.22 9.64 6.97
N LEU A 90 -14.06 9.73 5.65
CA LEU A 90 -13.03 8.98 4.93
C LEU A 90 -11.61 9.35 5.41
N ALA A 91 -11.32 10.64 5.57
CA ALA A 91 -10.05 11.14 6.08
C ALA A 91 -9.76 10.62 7.50
N ALA A 92 -10.77 10.67 8.38
CA ALA A 92 -10.66 10.18 9.74
C ALA A 92 -10.38 8.67 9.79
N VAL A 93 -11.07 7.86 8.99
CA VAL A 93 -10.80 6.42 8.92
C VAL A 93 -9.39 6.16 8.40
N PHE A 94 -8.92 6.89 7.39
CA PHE A 94 -7.55 6.74 6.90
C PHE A 94 -6.53 7.07 8.00
N MET A 95 -6.69 8.20 8.70
CA MET A 95 -5.79 8.56 9.83
C MET A 95 -5.83 7.51 10.95
N ILE A 96 -7.00 7.00 11.32
CA ILE A 96 -7.15 5.94 12.33
C ILE A 96 -6.42 4.67 11.87
N THR A 97 -6.55 4.31 10.60
CA THR A 97 -5.89 3.14 10.00
C THR A 97 -4.37 3.26 10.05
N LEU A 98 -3.83 4.47 9.85
CA LEU A 98 -2.39 4.76 9.98
C LEU A 98 -1.88 4.63 11.42
N CYS A 99 -2.66 5.09 12.41
CA CYS A 99 -2.26 5.03 13.82
C CYS A 99 -2.07 3.61 14.34
N GLN A 100 -2.88 2.66 13.87
CA GLN A 100 -2.96 1.32 14.43
C GLN A 100 -1.62 0.58 14.54
N PRO A 101 -0.81 0.43 13.47
CA PRO A 101 0.48 -0.25 13.55
C PRO A 101 1.45 0.46 14.50
N TRP A 102 1.43 1.79 14.53
CA TRP A 102 2.35 2.59 15.37
C TRP A 102 2.05 2.50 16.86
N LEU A 103 0.79 2.20 17.20
CA LEU A 103 0.36 1.96 18.58
C LEU A 103 0.48 0.49 18.99
N SER A 104 1.05 -0.36 18.12
CA SER A 104 1.13 -1.83 18.27
C SER A 104 -0.19 -2.47 18.73
N LEU A 105 -1.31 -1.90 18.28
CA LEU A 105 -2.62 -2.41 18.64
C LEU A 105 -2.86 -3.71 17.89
N LYS A 106 -3.21 -4.77 18.64
CA LYS A 106 -3.73 -6.02 18.08
C LYS A 106 -5.17 -5.79 17.61
N ALA A 107 -5.34 -5.00 16.55
CA ALA A 107 -6.59 -4.79 15.87
C ALA A 107 -6.50 -5.36 14.44
N ASP A 108 -7.62 -5.39 13.74
CA ASP A 108 -7.73 -6.00 12.42
C ASP A 108 -7.68 -4.90 11.35
N TYR A 109 -6.48 -4.57 10.83
CA TYR A 109 -6.32 -3.58 9.77
C TYR A 109 -7.05 -3.96 8.49
N VAL A 110 -7.25 -5.26 8.24
CA VAL A 110 -8.03 -5.69 7.08
C VAL A 110 -9.48 -5.22 7.21
N ASN A 111 -10.04 -5.21 8.43
CA ASN A 111 -11.35 -4.61 8.68
C ASN A 111 -11.33 -3.08 8.49
N HIS A 112 -10.22 -2.41 8.80
CA HIS A 112 -10.08 -0.97 8.56
C HIS A 112 -9.97 -0.65 7.06
N ILE A 113 -9.20 -1.41 6.29
CA ILE A 113 -9.12 -1.28 4.82
C ILE A 113 -10.47 -1.62 4.17
N GLN A 114 -11.16 -2.67 4.63
CA GLN A 114 -12.53 -2.99 4.21
C GLN A 114 -13.49 -1.85 4.54
N GLY A 115 -13.38 -1.27 5.72
CA GLY A 115 -14.14 -0.09 6.13
C GLY A 115 -13.86 1.11 5.23
N MET A 116 -12.60 1.39 4.90
CA MET A 116 -12.23 2.44 3.94
C MET A 116 -12.81 2.17 2.56
N ALA A 117 -12.73 0.94 2.05
CA ALA A 117 -13.33 0.56 0.77
C ALA A 117 -14.84 0.73 0.77
N HIS A 118 -15.52 0.37 1.87
CA HIS A 118 -16.96 0.56 2.03
C HIS A 118 -17.34 2.05 2.00
N LEU A 119 -16.63 2.89 2.76
CA LEU A 119 -16.87 4.34 2.76
C LEU A 119 -16.57 4.99 1.40
N LEU A 120 -15.48 4.56 0.76
CA LEU A 120 -15.15 5.00 -0.58
C LEU A 120 -16.31 4.66 -1.53
N ASN A 121 -16.80 3.42 -1.53
CA ASN A 121 -17.94 3.00 -2.35
C ASN A 121 -19.23 3.76 -2.06
N LEU A 122 -19.54 4.04 -0.79
CA LEU A 122 -20.71 4.86 -0.42
C LEU A 122 -20.63 6.29 -0.96
N SER A 123 -19.42 6.79 -1.19
CA SER A 123 -19.17 8.11 -1.77
C SER A 123 -19.03 8.10 -3.30
N ALA A 124 -19.20 6.95 -3.96
CA ALA A 124 -19.11 6.85 -5.42
C ALA A 124 -20.23 7.69 -6.06
N GLY A 125 -19.85 8.56 -7.01
CA GLY A 125 -20.77 9.49 -7.66
C GLY A 125 -21.04 10.79 -6.89
N GLU A 126 -20.61 10.90 -5.62
CA GLU A 126 -20.76 12.13 -4.85
C GLU A 126 -19.75 13.19 -5.29
N GLU A 127 -20.22 14.41 -5.55
CA GLU A 127 -19.40 15.57 -5.94
C GLU A 127 -18.92 16.33 -4.69
N TRP A 128 -17.68 16.05 -4.27
CA TRP A 128 -17.09 16.71 -3.09
C TRP A 128 -16.48 18.09 -3.37
N ASN A 129 -16.38 18.49 -4.65
CA ASN A 129 -16.00 19.83 -5.12
C ASN A 129 -14.85 20.50 -4.34
N SER A 130 -13.85 19.71 -3.92
CA SER A 130 -12.70 20.22 -3.18
C SER A 130 -11.45 19.41 -3.49
N ARG A 131 -10.32 20.12 -3.62
CA ARG A 131 -9.02 19.53 -3.89
C ARG A 131 -8.60 18.53 -2.82
N PHE A 132 -8.78 18.89 -1.54
CA PHE A 132 -8.60 18.00 -0.39
C PHE A 132 -9.26 16.63 -0.61
N ALA A 133 -10.55 16.65 -0.95
CA ALA A 133 -11.37 15.45 -1.01
C ALA A 133 -11.02 14.57 -2.23
N GLU A 134 -10.70 15.18 -3.37
CA GLU A 134 -10.25 14.47 -4.57
C GLU A 134 -8.85 13.85 -4.38
N THR A 135 -7.95 14.59 -3.74
CA THR A 135 -6.60 14.10 -3.40
C THR A 135 -6.68 12.96 -2.39
N LEU A 136 -7.55 13.06 -1.38
CA LEU A 136 -7.83 12.00 -0.42
C LEU A 136 -8.33 10.72 -1.12
N ARG A 137 -9.32 10.82 -2.03
CA ARG A 137 -9.84 9.66 -2.79
C ARG A 137 -8.71 8.95 -3.53
N PHE A 138 -7.87 9.70 -4.22
CA PHE A 138 -6.76 9.16 -4.97
C PHE A 138 -5.78 8.38 -4.07
N HIS A 139 -5.40 8.94 -2.92
CA HIS A 139 -4.45 8.28 -2.01
C HIS A 139 -5.04 7.08 -1.28
N VAL A 140 -6.35 7.06 -1.01
CA VAL A 140 -7.03 5.93 -0.36
C VAL A 140 -7.13 4.70 -1.27
N ILE A 141 -7.16 4.89 -2.60
CA ILE A 141 -7.23 3.78 -3.57
C ILE A 141 -6.03 2.85 -3.43
N PHE A 142 -4.82 3.39 -3.33
CA PHE A 142 -3.60 2.60 -3.30
C PHE A 142 -3.57 1.51 -2.18
N PRO A 143 -3.76 1.82 -0.89
CA PRO A 143 -3.78 0.80 0.16
C PRO A 143 -4.95 -0.19 0.04
N ILE A 144 -6.11 0.22 -0.50
CA ILE A 144 -7.22 -0.70 -0.74
C ILE A 144 -6.85 -1.71 -1.82
N TYR A 145 -6.24 -1.27 -2.92
CA TYR A 145 -5.88 -2.17 -4.02
C TYR A 145 -4.78 -3.17 -3.66
N LEU A 146 -3.81 -2.74 -2.84
CA LEU A 146 -2.86 -3.68 -2.25
C LEU A 146 -3.59 -4.78 -1.48
N ALA A 147 -4.57 -4.44 -0.64
CA ALA A 147 -5.32 -5.44 0.11
C ALA A 147 -6.23 -6.32 -0.80
N MET A 148 -6.82 -5.75 -1.84
CA MET A 148 -7.68 -6.48 -2.80
C MET A 148 -6.93 -7.58 -3.55
N ALA A 149 -5.61 -7.44 -3.77
CA ALA A 149 -4.82 -8.43 -4.50
C ALA A 149 -4.82 -9.83 -3.83
N ILE A 150 -5.09 -9.89 -2.53
CA ILE A 150 -5.11 -11.11 -1.72
C ILE A 150 -6.41 -11.32 -0.91
N ASN A 151 -7.35 -10.37 -0.99
CA ASN A 151 -8.63 -10.44 -0.30
C ASN A 151 -9.78 -10.11 -1.27
N SER A 152 -10.49 -11.15 -1.69
CA SER A 152 -11.63 -11.03 -2.59
C SER A 152 -12.84 -10.32 -1.98
N ASP A 153 -12.91 -10.21 -0.65
CA ASP A 153 -14.05 -9.59 0.05
C ASP A 153 -14.04 -8.05 -0.07
N ILE A 154 -12.92 -7.47 -0.51
CA ILE A 154 -12.77 -6.03 -0.72
C ILE A 154 -13.14 -5.71 -2.16
N GLU A 155 -14.08 -4.79 -2.37
CA GLU A 155 -14.49 -4.33 -3.68
C GLU A 155 -14.44 -2.81 -3.77
N ILE A 156 -14.11 -2.29 -4.95
CA ILE A 156 -14.21 -0.87 -5.27
C ILE A 156 -15.24 -0.68 -6.38
N HIS A 157 -16.11 0.29 -6.21
CA HIS A 157 -17.19 0.61 -7.13
C HIS A 157 -16.64 0.99 -8.52
N SER A 158 -17.27 0.48 -9.59
CA SER A 158 -16.80 0.66 -10.98
C SER A 158 -16.71 2.12 -11.41
N TRP A 159 -17.51 3.00 -10.80
CA TRP A 159 -17.43 4.46 -10.98
C TRP A 159 -16.01 5.02 -10.87
N TYR A 160 -15.18 4.49 -9.98
CA TYR A 160 -13.79 4.94 -9.85
C TYR A 160 -12.95 4.60 -11.08
N ALA A 161 -13.15 3.41 -11.67
CA ALA A 161 -12.51 3.04 -12.93
C ALA A 161 -12.95 3.95 -14.07
N GLU A 162 -14.23 4.26 -14.16
CA GLU A 162 -14.74 5.19 -15.18
C GLU A 162 -14.25 6.63 -14.99
N LYS A 163 -14.15 7.09 -13.74
CA LYS A 163 -13.66 8.44 -13.42
C LYS A 163 -12.18 8.60 -13.74
N TYR A 164 -11.34 7.65 -13.32
CA TYR A 164 -9.89 7.78 -13.45
C TYR A 164 -9.36 7.35 -14.82
N SER A 165 -10.02 6.44 -15.54
CA SER A 165 -9.66 6.12 -16.94
C SER A 165 -9.78 7.34 -17.87
N LYS A 166 -10.75 8.23 -17.61
CA LYS A 166 -10.94 9.47 -18.38
C LYS A 166 -9.83 10.50 -18.12
N LEU A 167 -9.28 10.54 -16.91
CA LEU A 167 -8.19 11.46 -16.53
C LEU A 167 -6.88 11.07 -17.23
N CYS A 168 -6.53 9.78 -17.27
CA CYS A 168 -5.34 9.29 -17.99
C CYS A 168 -5.41 9.56 -19.51
N SER A 169 -6.62 9.61 -20.09
CA SER A 169 -6.80 9.91 -21.51
C SER A 169 -6.60 11.40 -21.87
N GLN A 170 -6.63 12.30 -20.88
CA GLN A 170 -6.60 13.75 -21.08
C GLN A 170 -5.27 14.40 -20.68
N ASP A 171 -4.57 13.86 -19.67
CA ASP A 171 -3.31 14.43 -19.15
C ASP A 171 -2.03 13.91 -19.83
N ASP A 172 -2.12 12.89 -20.70
CA ASP A 172 -0.98 12.35 -21.46
C ASP A 172 -0.38 13.33 -22.50
N LEU A 173 -0.92 14.54 -22.61
CA LEU A 173 -0.45 15.58 -23.53
C LEU A 173 0.33 16.73 -22.87
N SER A 174 0.42 16.81 -21.53
CA SER A 174 0.90 18.07 -20.91
C SER A 174 1.64 18.00 -19.56
N SER A 175 2.59 17.09 -19.33
CA SER A 175 3.63 17.34 -18.31
C SER A 175 4.98 16.66 -18.58
N ASP A 176 6.03 17.48 -18.57
CA ASP A 176 7.47 17.21 -18.41
C ASP A 176 8.05 15.87 -18.94
N ARG A 177 8.67 15.94 -20.13
CA ARG A 177 9.16 14.81 -20.93
C ARG A 177 10.58 14.34 -20.58
N ASP A 178 10.87 14.00 -19.32
CA ASP A 178 12.18 13.37 -18.99
C ASP A 178 12.09 12.10 -18.15
N VAL A 179 10.93 11.76 -17.58
CA VAL A 179 10.76 10.57 -16.75
C VAL A 179 9.67 9.68 -17.34
N SER A 180 10.05 8.53 -17.91
CA SER A 180 9.08 7.54 -18.38
C SER A 180 8.11 7.17 -17.25
N PRO A 181 6.78 7.20 -17.51
CA PRO A 181 5.77 6.85 -16.52
C PRO A 181 5.88 5.38 -16.14
N ILE A 182 5.48 5.06 -14.90
CA ILE A 182 5.47 3.69 -14.37
C ILE A 182 4.10 3.09 -14.68
N GLN A 183 3.97 2.43 -15.83
CA GLN A 183 2.68 1.99 -16.37
C GLN A 183 1.97 0.97 -15.48
N SER A 184 2.72 0.09 -14.83
CA SER A 184 2.22 -0.92 -13.88
C SER A 184 1.65 -0.32 -12.59
N LEU A 185 1.94 0.95 -12.30
CA LEU A 185 1.33 1.71 -11.21
C LEU A 185 0.39 2.80 -11.71
N ASP A 186 0.08 2.84 -13.01
CA ASP A 186 -1.00 3.67 -13.49
C ASP A 186 -2.30 3.24 -12.80
N ILE A 187 -3.15 4.22 -12.50
CA ILE A 187 -4.41 3.95 -11.82
C ILE A 187 -5.24 2.94 -12.63
N SER A 188 -5.28 3.01 -13.95
CA SER A 188 -6.03 2.05 -14.77
C SER A 188 -5.52 0.61 -14.60
N ALA A 189 -4.19 0.43 -14.54
CA ALA A 189 -3.58 -0.88 -14.28
C ALA A 189 -3.89 -1.37 -12.87
N ILE A 190 -3.73 -0.51 -11.85
CA ILE A 190 -4.06 -0.82 -10.46
C ILE A 190 -5.52 -1.24 -10.33
N LEU A 191 -6.44 -0.48 -10.91
CA LEU A 191 -7.88 -0.74 -10.90
C LEU A 191 -8.24 -2.09 -11.55
N ARG A 192 -7.39 -2.59 -12.45
CA ARG A 192 -7.60 -3.85 -13.17
C ARG A 192 -7.14 -5.09 -12.39
N TYR A 193 -6.08 -4.98 -11.56
CA TYR A 193 -5.46 -6.13 -10.90
C TYR A 193 -6.43 -7.06 -10.17
N PRO A 194 -7.37 -6.59 -9.32
CA PRO A 194 -8.22 -7.50 -8.57
C PRO A 194 -9.13 -8.34 -9.47
N THR A 195 -9.61 -7.79 -10.58
CA THR A 195 -10.47 -8.52 -11.52
C THR A 195 -9.72 -9.69 -12.14
N ILE A 196 -8.47 -9.44 -12.55
CA ILE A 196 -7.58 -10.44 -13.16
C ILE A 196 -7.17 -11.49 -12.13
N LEU A 197 -6.69 -11.06 -10.96
CA LEU A 197 -6.17 -11.95 -9.92
C LEU A 197 -7.24 -12.87 -9.32
N ARG A 198 -8.53 -12.47 -9.34
CA ARG A 198 -9.66 -13.34 -8.96
C ARG A 198 -9.94 -14.44 -9.98
N ASN A 199 -9.66 -14.18 -11.27
CA ASN A 199 -9.96 -15.10 -12.37
C ASN A 199 -8.73 -15.28 -13.28
N PRO A 200 -7.57 -15.72 -12.74
CA PRO A 200 -6.29 -15.64 -13.45
C PRO A 200 -6.27 -16.52 -14.71
N ALA A 201 -7.00 -17.64 -14.72
CA ALA A 201 -7.11 -18.50 -15.89
C ALA A 201 -7.93 -17.89 -17.03
N LEU A 202 -8.95 -17.07 -16.72
CA LEU A 202 -9.78 -16.38 -17.71
C LEU A 202 -8.99 -15.24 -18.38
N TYR A 203 -8.11 -14.60 -17.62
CA TYR A 203 -7.33 -13.44 -18.03
C TYR A 203 -5.83 -13.74 -18.21
N ASP A 204 -5.44 -14.98 -18.56
CA ASP A 204 -4.03 -15.43 -18.59
C ASP A 204 -3.14 -14.54 -19.49
N VAL A 205 -3.63 -14.17 -20.68
CA VAL A 205 -2.89 -13.28 -21.60
C VAL A 205 -2.68 -11.90 -20.98
N GLU A 206 -3.74 -11.29 -20.44
CA GLU A 206 -3.69 -9.96 -19.83
C GLU A 206 -2.81 -9.95 -18.57
N LEU A 207 -2.89 -11.00 -17.75
CA LEU A 207 -2.06 -11.21 -16.57
C LEU A 207 -0.57 -11.26 -16.93
N ARG A 208 -0.20 -11.97 -18.00
CA ARG A 208 1.19 -12.04 -18.48
C ARG A 208 1.70 -10.70 -19.01
N MET A 209 0.87 -9.98 -19.77
CA MET A 209 1.23 -8.64 -20.26
C MET A 209 1.50 -7.67 -19.11
N LEU A 210 0.62 -7.65 -18.09
CA LEU A 210 0.82 -6.82 -16.91
C LEU A 210 2.05 -7.22 -16.11
N TYR A 211 2.33 -8.52 -16.01
CA TYR A 211 3.54 -9.02 -15.36
C TYR A 211 4.80 -8.57 -16.09
N GLU A 212 4.86 -8.71 -17.41
CA GLU A 212 5.99 -8.25 -18.22
C GLU A 212 6.20 -6.75 -18.10
N GLN A 213 5.12 -5.96 -18.13
CA GLN A 213 5.20 -4.51 -17.92
C GLN A 213 5.73 -4.16 -16.53
N ALA A 214 5.28 -4.86 -15.49
CA ALA A 214 5.76 -4.65 -14.13
C ALA A 214 7.26 -5.01 -13.98
N LEU A 215 7.76 -6.02 -14.69
CA LEU A 215 9.20 -6.33 -14.71
C LEU A 215 10.02 -5.22 -15.38
N LEU A 216 9.53 -4.65 -16.50
CA LEU A 216 10.18 -3.53 -17.18
C LEU A 216 10.24 -2.29 -16.29
N ASP A 217 9.11 -1.94 -15.68
CA ASP A 217 9.00 -0.83 -14.75
C ASP A 217 9.87 -1.02 -13.51
N GLY A 218 9.90 -2.24 -12.96
CA GLY A 218 10.74 -2.61 -11.83
C GLY A 218 12.23 -2.42 -12.14
N CYS A 219 12.67 -2.81 -13.34
CA CYS A 219 14.04 -2.58 -13.79
C CYS A 219 14.38 -1.08 -13.85
N ALA A 220 13.50 -0.28 -14.47
CA ALA A 220 13.69 1.17 -14.58
C ALA A 220 13.72 1.87 -13.21
N LEU A 221 12.81 1.49 -12.31
CA LEU A 221 12.74 1.98 -10.93
C LEU A 221 13.99 1.65 -10.14
N ARG A 222 14.48 0.40 -10.23
CA ARG A 222 15.70 -0.03 -9.56
C ARG A 222 16.91 0.79 -10.01
N THR A 223 17.07 1.03 -11.31
CA THR A 223 18.16 1.87 -11.83
C THR A 223 18.07 3.29 -11.28
N ARG A 224 16.88 3.91 -11.31
CA ARG A 224 16.67 5.25 -10.76
C ARG A 224 16.96 5.30 -9.25
N LEU A 225 16.59 4.25 -8.52
CA LEU A 225 16.80 4.16 -7.08
C LEU A 225 18.29 4.05 -6.74
N HIS A 226 19.05 3.23 -7.46
CA HIS A 226 20.50 3.18 -7.31
C HIS A 226 21.16 4.53 -7.60
N SER A 227 20.76 5.23 -8.67
CA SER A 227 21.30 6.56 -8.97
C SER A 227 21.01 7.58 -7.85
N LEU A 228 19.82 7.53 -7.25
CA LEU A 228 19.49 8.37 -6.10
C LEU A 228 20.25 7.96 -4.84
N ASP A 229 20.41 6.66 -4.56
CA ASP A 229 21.17 6.15 -3.43
C ASP A 229 22.66 6.56 -3.52
N ASP A 230 23.24 6.54 -4.71
CA ASP A 230 24.61 7.00 -4.99
C ASP A 230 24.76 8.51 -4.77
N LEU A 231 23.81 9.30 -5.31
CA LEU A 231 23.79 10.75 -5.12
C LEU A 231 23.64 11.13 -3.64
N ASN A 232 22.78 10.41 -2.92
CA ASN A 232 22.53 10.59 -1.50
C ASN A 232 23.80 10.28 -0.68
N THR A 233 24.48 9.18 -1.00
CA THR A 233 25.77 8.80 -0.38
C THR A 233 26.89 9.81 -0.66
N ALA A 234 26.94 10.36 -1.87
CA ALA A 234 27.92 11.37 -2.25
C ALA A 234 27.67 12.73 -1.58
N THR A 235 26.42 13.01 -1.20
CA THR A 235 26.01 14.29 -0.62
C THR A 235 26.16 14.28 0.90
N LYS A 236 27.02 15.16 1.45
CA LYS A 236 27.30 15.22 2.91
C LYS A 236 26.06 15.48 3.78
N VAL A 237 25.14 16.31 3.29
CA VAL A 237 23.85 16.61 3.94
C VAL A 237 22.80 16.64 2.85
N PRO A 238 22.07 15.54 2.64
CA PRO A 238 21.02 15.45 1.62
C PRO A 238 19.89 16.43 1.93
N SER A 239 19.29 17.03 0.92
CA SER A 239 18.11 17.88 1.11
C SER A 239 16.88 17.03 1.45
N LEU A 240 15.90 17.63 2.14
CA LEU A 240 14.63 16.95 2.45
C LEU A 240 13.89 16.56 1.17
N GLU A 241 13.95 17.37 0.11
CA GLU A 241 13.34 17.02 -1.17
C GLU A 241 13.98 15.78 -1.80
N LEU A 242 15.31 15.65 -1.73
CA LEU A 242 16.01 14.47 -2.23
C LEU A 242 15.61 13.21 -1.45
N GLN A 243 15.50 13.32 -0.12
CA GLN A 243 15.08 12.21 0.74
C GLN A 243 13.62 11.82 0.49
N ARG A 244 12.73 12.79 0.26
CA ARG A 244 11.34 12.55 -0.15
C ARG A 244 11.26 11.87 -1.52
N ALA A 245 12.04 12.31 -2.49
CA ALA A 245 12.10 11.69 -3.80
C ALA A 245 12.57 10.22 -3.71
N GLN A 246 13.60 9.95 -2.90
CA GLN A 246 14.09 8.61 -2.63
C GLN A 246 13.01 7.73 -1.95
N ALA A 247 12.29 8.28 -0.98
CA ALA A 247 11.17 7.61 -0.30
C ALA A 247 10.05 7.21 -1.26
N HIS A 248 9.58 8.14 -2.08
CA HIS A 248 8.52 7.89 -3.06
C HIS A 248 8.96 6.88 -4.12
N LEU A 249 10.20 6.96 -4.59
CA LEU A 249 10.71 6.01 -5.57
C LEU A 249 10.82 4.60 -4.99
N ARG A 250 11.28 4.48 -3.74
CA ARG A 250 11.34 3.18 -3.04
C ARG A 250 9.95 2.62 -2.75
N LEU A 251 8.96 3.47 -2.46
CA LEU A 251 7.54 3.09 -2.32
C LEU A 251 7.01 2.53 -3.64
N ALA A 252 7.23 3.24 -4.75
CA ALA A 252 6.84 2.77 -6.07
C ALA A 252 7.52 1.44 -6.42
N TYR A 253 8.83 1.31 -6.18
CA TYR A 253 9.57 0.07 -6.44
C TYR A 253 9.03 -1.11 -5.63
N ALA A 254 8.78 -0.91 -4.34
CA ALA A 254 8.20 -1.93 -3.47
C ALA A 254 6.77 -2.33 -3.90
N ALA A 255 5.98 -1.39 -4.40
CA ALA A 255 4.65 -1.67 -4.96
C ALA A 255 4.72 -2.51 -6.24
N VAL A 256 5.64 -2.19 -7.16
CA VAL A 256 5.87 -2.97 -8.38
C VAL A 256 6.35 -4.38 -8.02
N LEU A 257 7.30 -4.53 -7.09
CA LEU A 257 7.72 -5.84 -6.58
C LEU A 257 6.55 -6.64 -6.02
N TYR A 258 5.70 -6.01 -5.19
CA TYR A 258 4.52 -6.64 -4.61
C TYR A 258 3.59 -7.24 -5.66
N TYR A 259 3.16 -6.44 -6.65
CA TYR A 259 2.27 -6.92 -7.70
C TYR A 259 2.96 -7.96 -8.60
N SER A 260 4.24 -7.76 -8.92
CA SER A 260 5.01 -8.69 -9.75
C SER A 260 5.14 -10.08 -9.10
N LEU A 261 5.36 -10.13 -7.79
CA LEU A 261 5.44 -11.38 -7.03
C LEU A 261 4.08 -12.10 -6.99
N ILE A 262 2.98 -11.37 -6.78
CA ILE A 262 1.63 -11.96 -6.79
C ILE A 262 1.29 -12.51 -8.18
N MET A 263 1.49 -11.70 -9.23
CA MET A 263 1.24 -12.13 -10.61
C MET A 263 2.11 -13.34 -10.97
N ASN A 264 3.39 -13.33 -10.63
CA ASN A 264 4.29 -14.47 -10.83
C ASN A 264 3.76 -15.74 -10.15
N ALA A 265 3.26 -15.64 -8.92
CA ALA A 265 2.72 -16.80 -8.20
C ALA A 265 1.51 -17.41 -8.93
N PHE A 266 0.59 -16.58 -9.44
CA PHE A 266 -0.55 -17.03 -10.23
C PHE A 266 -0.14 -17.60 -11.59
N ILE A 267 0.74 -16.93 -12.34
CA ILE A 267 1.23 -17.42 -13.64
C ILE A 267 1.96 -18.75 -13.44
N SER A 268 2.76 -18.89 -12.39
CA SER A 268 3.46 -20.14 -12.04
C SER A 268 2.51 -21.29 -11.70
N ALA A 269 1.30 -20.99 -11.22
CA ALA A 269 0.27 -21.99 -11.01
C ALA A 269 -0.40 -22.42 -12.33
N LEU A 270 -0.59 -21.49 -13.27
CA LEU A 270 -1.16 -21.74 -14.60
C LEU A 270 -0.16 -22.40 -15.57
N ASP A 271 1.13 -22.16 -15.36
CA ASP A 271 2.25 -22.71 -16.13
C ASP A 271 3.30 -23.35 -15.20
N PRO A 272 3.00 -24.53 -14.65
CA PRO A 272 3.86 -25.20 -13.68
C PRO A 272 5.16 -25.76 -14.28
N CYS A 273 5.31 -25.74 -15.61
CA CYS A 273 6.48 -26.24 -16.33
C CYS A 273 7.48 -25.14 -16.70
N SER A 274 7.14 -23.88 -16.50
CA SER A 274 8.04 -22.76 -16.75
C SER A 274 9.30 -22.85 -15.90
N GLN A 275 10.45 -22.75 -16.55
CA GLN A 275 11.77 -22.70 -15.90
C GLN A 275 12.20 -21.27 -15.53
N PHE A 276 11.52 -20.26 -16.07
CA PHE A 276 11.88 -18.85 -15.90
C PHE A 276 11.21 -18.25 -14.66
N LEU A 277 9.90 -18.50 -14.48
CA LEU A 277 9.11 -17.91 -13.39
C LEU A 277 9.70 -18.18 -11.98
N PRO A 278 10.19 -19.38 -11.65
CA PRO A 278 10.83 -19.61 -10.34
C PRO A 278 12.12 -18.80 -10.15
N ARG A 279 12.87 -18.54 -11.22
CA ARG A 279 14.11 -17.73 -11.16
C ARG A 279 13.76 -16.26 -10.91
N ASP A 280 12.76 -15.75 -11.61
CA ASP A 280 12.28 -14.38 -11.43
C ASP A 280 11.75 -14.18 -10.01
N ALA A 281 10.97 -15.13 -9.49
CA ALA A 281 10.48 -15.11 -8.11
C ALA A 281 11.61 -15.04 -7.08
N ILE A 282 12.68 -15.84 -7.27
CA ILE A 282 13.87 -15.82 -6.40
C ILE A 282 14.57 -14.47 -6.44
N THR A 283 14.74 -13.88 -7.63
CA THR A 283 15.39 -12.57 -7.79
C THR A 283 14.57 -11.47 -7.11
N MET A 284 13.27 -11.37 -7.42
CA MET A 284 12.39 -10.37 -6.83
C MET A 284 12.26 -10.55 -5.31
N ALA A 285 12.23 -11.78 -4.80
CA ALA A 285 12.17 -12.03 -3.36
C ALA A 285 13.45 -11.55 -2.63
N LYS A 286 14.63 -11.71 -3.25
CA LYS A 286 15.89 -11.17 -2.70
C LYS A 286 15.87 -9.64 -2.68
N GLU A 287 15.38 -9.01 -3.75
CA GLU A 287 15.24 -7.55 -3.83
C GLU A 287 14.24 -7.01 -2.81
N ALA A 288 13.14 -7.74 -2.57
CA ALA A 288 12.18 -7.40 -1.52
C ALA A 288 12.81 -7.48 -0.12
N LEU A 289 13.62 -8.52 0.15
CA LEU A 289 14.38 -8.65 1.40
C LEU A 289 15.41 -7.53 1.58
N GLU A 290 16.16 -7.20 0.52
CA GLU A 290 17.12 -6.10 0.54
C GLU A 290 16.43 -4.77 0.83
N THR A 291 15.34 -4.48 0.10
CA THR A 291 14.53 -3.28 0.29
C THR A 291 13.98 -3.22 1.72
N ALA A 292 13.47 -4.33 2.24
CA ALA A 292 12.95 -4.40 3.60
C ALA A 292 14.04 -4.14 4.67
N ASN A 293 15.24 -4.68 4.48
CA ASN A 293 16.36 -4.45 5.39
C ASN A 293 16.86 -3.00 5.39
N VAL A 294 16.84 -2.33 4.23
CA VAL A 294 17.10 -0.89 4.13
C VAL A 294 16.02 -0.12 4.89
N VAL A 295 14.75 -0.53 4.71
CA VAL A 295 13.61 0.15 5.31
C VAL A 295 13.61 0.06 6.84
N LEU A 296 13.91 -1.10 7.40
CA LEU A 296 13.96 -1.31 8.86
C LEU A 296 14.92 -0.38 9.58
N LYS A 297 16.02 0.02 8.92
CA LYS A 297 17.06 0.83 9.56
C LYS A 297 16.71 2.31 9.52
N ASP A 298 16.31 2.81 8.34
CA ASP A 298 16.34 4.25 8.08
C ASP A 298 15.19 4.80 7.23
N ALA A 299 14.13 4.04 6.96
CA ALA A 299 13.11 4.50 6.03
C ALA A 299 11.93 5.29 6.63
N PRO A 300 11.25 6.08 5.77
CA PRO A 300 9.96 6.68 6.04
C PRO A 300 8.87 5.69 6.47
N ILE A 301 7.99 6.16 7.36
CA ILE A 301 6.74 5.50 7.76
C ILE A 301 5.85 5.08 6.58
N SER A 302 5.96 5.72 5.41
CA SER A 302 5.24 5.33 4.19
C SER A 302 5.66 3.98 3.63
N LEU A 303 6.82 3.46 4.03
CA LEU A 303 7.26 2.10 3.71
C LEU A 303 6.80 1.06 4.75
N GLY A 304 5.85 1.42 5.60
CA GLY A 304 5.22 0.51 6.57
C GLY A 304 4.49 -0.70 5.95
N PHE A 305 4.25 -0.71 4.64
CA PHE A 305 3.65 -1.85 3.93
C PHE A 305 4.66 -2.90 3.44
N MET A 306 5.97 -2.72 3.67
CA MET A 306 6.99 -3.71 3.29
C MET A 306 6.70 -5.16 3.74
N PRO A 307 6.08 -5.41 4.91
CA PRO A 307 5.61 -6.75 5.26
C PRO A 307 4.73 -7.42 4.21
N LEU A 308 3.85 -6.67 3.53
CA LEU A 308 3.00 -7.20 2.45
C LEU A 308 3.84 -7.67 1.26
N CYS A 309 4.92 -6.96 0.94
CA CYS A 309 5.86 -7.36 -0.11
C CYS A 309 6.62 -8.64 0.25
N LEU A 310 7.05 -8.78 1.51
CA LEU A 310 7.67 -10.02 2.01
C LEU A 310 6.69 -11.20 2.01
N PHE A 311 5.42 -10.97 2.37
CA PHE A 311 4.40 -12.00 2.26
C PHE A 311 4.15 -12.40 0.79
N ALA A 312 4.06 -11.45 -0.14
CA ALA A 312 3.98 -11.74 -1.57
C ALA A 312 5.18 -12.56 -2.06
N ALA A 313 6.39 -12.25 -1.59
CA ALA A 313 7.58 -13.04 -1.89
C ALA A 313 7.43 -14.49 -1.42
N SER A 314 6.87 -14.70 -0.23
CA SER A 314 6.60 -16.04 0.33
C SER A 314 5.53 -16.84 -0.43
N LEU A 315 4.67 -16.16 -1.21
CA LEU A 315 3.73 -16.80 -2.14
C LEU A 315 4.43 -17.29 -3.40
N ALA A 316 5.31 -16.46 -3.96
CA ALA A 316 5.90 -16.69 -5.28
C ALA A 316 7.02 -17.74 -5.26
N THR A 317 7.77 -17.86 -4.15
CA THR A 317 8.94 -18.75 -4.06
C THR A 317 8.72 -19.97 -3.15
N THR A 318 9.43 -21.04 -3.47
CA THR A 318 9.57 -22.25 -2.64
C THR A 318 10.98 -22.45 -2.11
N ASP A 319 11.89 -21.51 -2.34
CA ASP A 319 13.28 -21.58 -1.86
C ASP A 319 13.31 -21.50 -0.33
N SER A 320 13.81 -22.55 0.31
CA SER A 320 13.76 -22.68 1.78
C SER A 320 14.62 -21.64 2.50
N LYS A 321 15.73 -21.20 1.89
CA LYS A 321 16.61 -20.20 2.49
C LYS A 321 15.93 -18.83 2.47
N ILE A 322 15.38 -18.44 1.32
CA ILE A 322 14.64 -17.18 1.19
C ILE A 322 13.43 -17.15 2.12
N LEU A 323 12.68 -18.24 2.23
CA LEU A 323 11.54 -18.33 3.14
C LEU A 323 11.98 -18.17 4.62
N CYS A 324 13.13 -18.73 5.00
CA CYS A 324 13.71 -18.52 6.33
C CYS A 324 14.08 -17.05 6.56
N ASP A 325 14.77 -16.43 5.60
CA ASP A 325 15.18 -15.02 5.67
C ASP A 325 13.96 -14.08 5.74
N ILE A 326 12.88 -14.39 5.02
CA ILE A 326 11.60 -13.67 5.08
C ILE A 326 11.00 -13.74 6.48
N GLU A 327 10.93 -14.93 7.09
CA GLU A 327 10.38 -15.09 8.45
C GLU A 327 11.21 -14.31 9.48
N VAL A 328 12.55 -14.32 9.35
CA VAL A 328 13.44 -13.51 10.21
C VAL A 328 13.15 -12.01 10.03
N ALA A 329 13.03 -11.54 8.78
CA ALA A 329 12.72 -10.13 8.50
C ALA A 329 11.34 -9.73 9.06
N LEU A 330 10.30 -10.55 8.86
CA LEU A 330 8.96 -10.29 9.41
C LEU A 330 8.95 -10.20 10.94
N VAL A 331 9.77 -11.01 11.63
CA VAL A 331 9.93 -10.88 13.09
C VAL A 331 10.51 -9.52 13.48
N ALA A 332 11.45 -8.97 12.71
CA ALA A 332 12.01 -7.64 12.97
C ALA A 332 10.98 -6.52 12.78
N TYR A 333 10.00 -6.68 11.91
CA TYR A 333 8.90 -5.74 11.71
C TYR A 333 7.75 -5.88 12.72
N LYS A 334 7.76 -6.93 13.56
CA LYS A 334 6.65 -7.28 14.48
C LYS A 334 6.20 -6.11 15.36
N ASP A 335 7.14 -5.30 15.81
CA ASP A 335 6.87 -4.25 16.79
C ASP A 335 6.42 -2.93 16.15
N HIS A 336 6.56 -2.78 14.82
CA HIS A 336 6.37 -1.50 14.15
C HIS A 336 5.33 -1.54 13.01
N PHE A 337 5.16 -2.66 12.30
CA PHE A 337 4.36 -2.69 11.06
C PHE A 337 3.73 -4.04 10.67
N VAL A 338 4.11 -5.17 11.27
CA VAL A 338 3.53 -6.48 10.89
C VAL A 338 2.23 -6.75 11.62
N GLU A 339 1.16 -6.84 10.85
CA GLU A 339 -0.08 -7.43 11.31
C GLU A 339 -0.14 -8.91 10.96
N TRP A 340 -0.14 -9.76 12.00
CA TRP A 340 -0.15 -11.21 11.84
C TRP A 340 -1.42 -11.76 11.17
N HIS A 341 -2.51 -10.99 11.10
CA HIS A 341 -3.70 -11.37 10.34
C HIS A 341 -3.45 -11.40 8.82
N HIS A 342 -2.50 -10.60 8.30
CA HIS A 342 -2.05 -10.76 6.91
C HIS A 342 -1.45 -12.14 6.69
N ARG A 343 -0.72 -12.70 7.66
CA ARG A 343 -0.16 -14.05 7.55
C ARG A 343 -1.24 -15.11 7.27
N GLN A 344 -2.40 -15.00 7.91
CA GLN A 344 -3.51 -15.92 7.66
C GLN A 344 -4.06 -15.76 6.25
N ARG A 345 -4.33 -14.53 5.80
CA ARG A 345 -4.85 -14.28 4.43
C ARG A 345 -3.86 -14.72 3.35
N PHE A 346 -2.57 -14.48 3.56
CA PHE A 346 -1.51 -14.99 2.68
C PHE A 346 -1.39 -16.51 2.73
N HIS A 347 -1.65 -17.15 3.88
CA HIS A 347 -1.75 -18.60 3.95
C HIS A 347 -2.92 -19.10 3.09
N ASP A 348 -4.10 -18.49 3.19
CA ASP A 348 -5.28 -18.85 2.40
C ASP A 348 -5.02 -18.66 0.89
N ALA A 349 -4.42 -17.53 0.51
CA ALA A 349 -4.00 -17.28 -0.87
C ALA A 349 -3.01 -18.33 -1.39
N LYS A 350 -2.05 -18.76 -0.54
CA LYS A 350 -1.10 -19.82 -0.88
C LYS A 350 -1.80 -21.15 -1.15
N GLN A 351 -2.81 -21.51 -0.36
CA GLN A 351 -3.61 -22.73 -0.60
C GLN A 351 -4.35 -22.65 -1.94
N SER A 352 -4.99 -21.52 -2.24
CA SER A 352 -5.68 -21.32 -3.52
C SER A 352 -4.73 -21.48 -4.73
N ILE A 353 -3.53 -20.90 -4.66
CA ILE A 353 -2.50 -21.04 -5.70
C ILE A 353 -2.06 -22.51 -5.86
N VAL A 354 -1.89 -23.24 -4.76
CA VAL A 354 -1.55 -24.67 -4.78
C VAL A 354 -2.67 -25.51 -5.43
N GLU A 355 -3.93 -25.19 -5.17
CA GLU A 355 -5.06 -25.86 -5.81
C GLU A 355 -5.08 -25.63 -7.33
N ILE A 356 -4.91 -24.38 -7.77
CA ILE A 356 -4.84 -24.03 -9.20
C ILE A 356 -3.72 -24.84 -9.87
N LYS A 357 -2.52 -24.85 -9.27
CA LYS A 357 -1.37 -25.60 -9.76
C LYS A 357 -1.63 -27.09 -9.86
N THR A 358 -2.31 -27.66 -8.86
CA THR A 358 -2.63 -29.09 -8.81
C THR A 358 -3.62 -29.47 -9.90
N ARG A 359 -4.71 -28.69 -10.07
CA ARG A 359 -5.69 -28.89 -11.14
C ARG A 359 -5.04 -28.78 -12.52
N ARG A 360 -4.17 -27.79 -12.72
CA ARG A 360 -3.45 -27.60 -13.98
C ARG A 360 -2.52 -28.77 -14.31
N ARG A 361 -1.78 -29.30 -13.33
CA ARG A 361 -0.94 -30.49 -13.51
C ARG A 361 -1.74 -31.76 -13.81
N ALA A 362 -2.94 -31.90 -13.25
CA ALA A 362 -3.82 -33.02 -13.60
C ALA A 362 -4.25 -32.93 -15.07
N TYR A 363 -4.73 -31.76 -15.50
CA TYR A 363 -5.10 -31.49 -16.88
C TYR A 363 -3.97 -31.77 -17.89
N LEU A 364 -2.75 -31.29 -17.62
CA LEU A 364 -1.61 -31.51 -18.51
C LEU A 364 -1.25 -33.01 -18.64
N ARG A 365 -1.34 -33.76 -17.54
CA ARG A 365 -1.12 -35.21 -17.54
C ARG A 365 -2.17 -35.96 -18.37
N GLU A 366 -3.44 -35.58 -18.25
CA GLU A 366 -4.53 -36.13 -19.06
C GLU A 366 -4.37 -35.79 -20.55
N ALA A 367 -3.86 -34.60 -20.87
CA ALA A 367 -3.57 -34.17 -22.24
C ALA A 367 -2.29 -34.78 -22.84
N GLY A 368 -1.56 -35.62 -22.09
CA GLY A 368 -0.31 -36.25 -22.56
C GLY A 368 0.90 -35.32 -22.62
N CYS A 369 0.80 -34.10 -22.10
CA CYS A 369 1.93 -33.19 -21.94
C CYS A 369 2.73 -33.60 -20.69
N ARG A 370 3.99 -34.01 -20.87
CA ARG A 370 4.90 -34.36 -19.76
C ARG A 370 5.56 -33.14 -19.14
#